data_AF-A0A0A1V8D1-F1
#
_entry.id   AF-A0A0A1V8D1-F1
#
_cell.length_a   1.000
_cell.length_b   1.000
_cell.length_c   1.000
_cell.angle_alpha   90.00
_cell.angle_beta   90.00
_cell.angle_gamma   90.00
#
_symmetry.space_group_name_H-M   'P 1'
#
loop_
_entity.id
_entity.type
_entity.pdbx_description
1 polymer ?
#
loop_
_entity_poly.entity_id
_entity_poly.type
_entity_poly.pdbx_seq_one_letter_code
_entity_poly.pdbx_strand_id
1 'polypeptide(L)'
;MDRTLGLLATLVVVIPVLYMYTVSVVQSRFPAVRNKRICLLIAHPDDEAMFFAPTVLALTRPETGNHVKILCLSTGNADGLGETRKKELVKSGMHLGLRDEDDVFVVDNPADFPDSMTAKWDESRIATLLCSAFAPQLGRQRADDSAKPTANIDVLITFDGSGVSSHPNHISLFHGARAFVGALMRGKSGWACPVDLYTLRSVNILRKYSAFLDVFATMASWAVGVRHEDKAHPGGLVFMNQLVGEGGLPTAWGAMTQAHRSQMVWFRYFYIAFSRYMLINDLKLEKIKSR
;
A
#
# COMPACT_ATOMS: atom_id res chain seq x y z
N MET A 1 12.47 -15.71 42.87
CA MET A 1 11.89 -15.37 41.55
C MET A 1 12.93 -15.75 40.52
N ASP A 2 12.59 -16.64 39.58
CA ASP A 2 13.54 -17.09 38.55
C ASP A 2 14.00 -15.88 37.72
N ARG A 3 15.32 -15.68 37.62
CA ARG A 3 15.92 -14.56 36.86
C ARG A 3 15.46 -14.58 35.40
N THR A 4 15.22 -15.77 34.85
CA THR A 4 14.71 -15.99 33.50
C THR A 4 13.27 -15.47 33.37
N LEU A 5 12.41 -15.79 34.34
CA LEU A 5 11.03 -15.31 34.38
C LEU A 5 10.97 -13.79 34.53
N GLY A 6 11.82 -13.23 35.38
CA GLY A 6 11.94 -11.76 35.54
C GLY A 6 12.38 -11.07 34.26
N LEU A 7 13.35 -11.64 33.53
CA LEU A 7 13.80 -11.12 32.23
C LEU A 7 12.69 -11.18 31.18
N LEU A 8 12.01 -12.33 31.05
CA LEU A 8 10.91 -12.50 30.10
C LEU A 8 9.76 -11.52 30.38
N ALA A 9 9.34 -11.39 31.63
CA ALA A 9 8.31 -10.44 32.04
C ALA A 9 8.71 -8.99 31.69
N THR A 10 9.98 -8.64 31.91
CA THR A 10 10.50 -7.31 31.56
C THR A 10 10.44 -7.08 30.04
N LEU A 11 10.87 -8.05 29.23
CA LEU A 11 10.85 -7.93 27.77
C LEU A 11 9.44 -7.79 27.20
N VAL A 12 8.46 -8.51 27.76
CA VAL A 12 7.05 -8.42 27.35
C VAL A 12 6.47 -7.03 27.56
N VAL A 13 6.98 -6.25 28.52
CA VAL A 13 6.54 -4.86 28.75
C VAL A 13 7.40 -3.87 27.96
N VAL A 14 8.72 -4.00 28.03
CA VAL A 14 9.65 -3.03 27.44
C VAL A 14 9.55 -3.00 25.92
N ILE A 15 9.43 -4.15 25.25
CA ILE A 15 9.44 -4.18 23.78
C ILE A 15 8.20 -3.47 23.19
N PRO A 16 6.95 -3.75 23.62
CA PRO A 16 5.79 -2.99 23.16
C PRO A 16 5.88 -1.49 23.46
N VAL A 17 6.43 -1.10 24.62
CA VAL A 17 6.62 0.32 24.95
C VAL A 17 7.62 0.98 24.00
N LEU A 18 8.76 0.32 23.72
CA LEU A 18 9.75 0.81 22.75
C LEU A 18 9.17 0.89 21.33
N TYR A 19 8.34 -0.08 20.94
CA TYR A 19 7.62 -0.04 19.67
C TYR A 19 6.70 1.19 19.62
N MET A 20 5.87 1.41 20.64
CA MET A 20 4.95 2.56 20.70
C MET A 20 5.68 3.91 20.73
N TYR A 21 6.80 3.99 21.43
CA TYR A 21 7.68 5.16 21.38
C TYR A 21 8.20 5.38 19.95
N THR A 22 8.62 4.32 19.26
CA THR A 22 9.08 4.40 17.87
C THR A 22 7.95 4.84 16.93
N VAL A 23 6.71 4.37 17.13
CA VAL A 23 5.54 4.84 16.37
C VAL A 23 5.39 6.36 16.53
N SER A 24 5.48 6.88 17.76
CA SER A 24 5.41 8.32 18.02
C SER A 24 6.54 9.09 17.32
N VAL A 25 7.77 8.59 17.38
CA VAL A 25 8.92 9.20 16.67
C VAL A 25 8.69 9.21 15.16
N VAL A 26 8.26 8.10 14.56
CA VAL A 26 7.99 8.00 13.13
C VAL A 26 6.90 9.00 12.73
N GLN A 27 5.77 9.02 13.43
CA GLN A 27 4.66 9.95 13.14
C GLN A 27 5.08 11.43 13.26
N SER A 28 6.03 11.75 14.14
CA SER A 28 6.46 13.13 14.41
C SER A 28 7.61 13.61 13.53
N ARG A 29 8.50 12.69 13.10
CA ARG A 29 9.79 13.04 12.50
C ARG A 29 9.96 12.58 11.06
N PHE A 30 9.26 11.53 10.65
CA PHE A 30 9.43 10.97 9.30
C PHE A 30 8.61 11.80 8.29
N PRO A 31 8.99 11.76 6.99
CA PRO A 31 8.24 12.44 5.95
C PRO A 31 6.77 11.99 5.93
N ALA A 32 5.87 12.96 5.79
CA ALA A 32 4.43 12.72 5.75
C ALA A 32 3.86 13.24 4.44
N VAL A 33 2.96 12.45 3.85
CA VAL A 33 2.17 12.85 2.68
C VAL A 33 0.99 13.67 3.17
N ARG A 34 0.81 14.89 2.64
CA ARG A 34 -0.28 15.81 3.02
C ARG A 34 -0.88 16.48 1.80
N ASN A 35 -2.19 16.73 1.85
CA ASN A 35 -2.97 17.41 0.82
C ASN A 35 -2.79 16.79 -0.59
N LYS A 36 -2.73 15.45 -0.66
CA LYS A 36 -2.58 14.70 -1.92
C LYS A 36 -3.83 13.91 -2.28
N ARG A 37 -4.04 13.71 -3.59
CA ARG A 37 -4.96 12.72 -4.17
C ARG A 37 -4.18 11.43 -4.39
N ILE A 38 -4.56 10.37 -3.68
CA ILE A 38 -3.79 9.14 -3.56
C ILE A 38 -4.64 7.98 -4.09
N CYS A 39 -4.09 7.19 -5.00
CA CYS A 39 -4.66 5.92 -5.42
C CYS A 39 -3.86 4.77 -4.82
N LEU A 40 -4.50 3.90 -4.05
CA LEU A 40 -3.98 2.59 -3.70
C LEU A 40 -4.45 1.58 -4.75
N LEU A 41 -3.52 1.03 -5.52
CA LEU A 41 -3.77 0.03 -6.55
C LEU A 41 -3.48 -1.37 -6.00
N ILE A 42 -4.52 -2.19 -5.91
CA ILE A 42 -4.48 -3.57 -5.40
C ILE A 42 -5.01 -4.57 -6.43
N ALA A 43 -4.68 -5.85 -6.25
CA ALA A 43 -5.08 -6.90 -7.17
C ALA A 43 -6.42 -7.49 -6.74
N HIS A 44 -6.59 -7.71 -5.44
CA HIS A 44 -7.70 -8.48 -4.88
C HIS A 44 -8.37 -7.75 -3.72
N PRO A 45 -9.68 -7.98 -3.49
CA PRO A 45 -10.31 -7.65 -2.23
C PRO A 45 -9.57 -8.34 -1.07
N ASP A 46 -9.21 -7.60 -0.02
CA ASP A 46 -8.41 -7.99 1.16
C ASP A 46 -6.96 -7.48 1.15
N ASP A 47 -6.40 -7.15 0.00
CA ASP A 47 -5.03 -6.67 -0.11
C ASP A 47 -4.80 -5.40 0.72
N GLU A 48 -5.78 -4.50 0.73
CA GLU A 48 -5.73 -3.24 1.45
C GLU A 48 -5.62 -3.44 2.96
N ALA A 49 -6.25 -4.50 3.49
CA ALA A 49 -6.25 -4.82 4.90
C ALA A 49 -5.08 -5.75 5.29
N MET A 50 -4.73 -6.72 4.44
CA MET A 50 -3.64 -7.69 4.66
C MET A 50 -2.25 -7.07 4.52
N PHE A 51 -2.07 -6.12 3.61
CA PHE A 51 -0.74 -5.60 3.26
C PHE A 51 -0.59 -4.11 3.53
N PHE A 52 -1.67 -3.35 3.37
CA PHE A 52 -1.62 -1.88 3.38
C PHE A 52 -2.32 -1.22 4.56
N ALA A 53 -2.85 -1.96 5.55
CA ALA A 53 -3.63 -1.34 6.62
C ALA A 53 -2.89 -0.19 7.35
N PRO A 54 -1.59 -0.31 7.72
CA PRO A 54 -0.85 0.83 8.26
C PRO A 54 -0.77 2.03 7.32
N THR A 55 -0.61 1.79 6.01
CA THR A 55 -0.57 2.84 4.99
C THR A 55 -1.93 3.53 4.86
N VAL A 56 -3.02 2.78 4.72
CA VAL A 56 -4.37 3.34 4.53
C VAL A 56 -4.75 4.15 5.76
N LEU A 57 -4.66 3.57 6.96
CA LEU A 57 -4.98 4.27 8.22
C LEU A 57 -4.16 5.55 8.40
N ALA A 58 -2.88 5.54 8.02
CA ALA A 58 -2.05 6.72 8.14
C ALA A 58 -2.43 7.83 7.15
N LEU A 59 -2.80 7.47 5.92
CA LEU A 59 -3.11 8.40 4.84
C LEU A 59 -4.55 8.92 4.89
N THR A 60 -5.47 8.19 5.48
CA THR A 60 -6.88 8.60 5.62
C THR A 60 -7.13 9.56 6.79
N ARG A 61 -6.14 9.75 7.67
CA ARG A 61 -6.21 10.71 8.79
C ARG A 61 -6.69 12.10 8.33
N PRO A 62 -7.82 12.63 8.84
CA PRO A 62 -8.41 13.88 8.38
C PRO A 62 -7.44 15.08 8.41
N GLU A 63 -6.59 15.16 9.43
CA GLU A 63 -5.61 16.23 9.64
C GLU A 63 -4.50 16.27 8.57
N THR A 64 -4.33 15.21 7.77
CA THR A 64 -3.37 15.19 6.67
C THR A 64 -3.92 15.85 5.40
N GLY A 65 -5.24 16.05 5.31
CA GLY A 65 -5.90 16.62 4.13
C GLY A 65 -5.86 15.73 2.88
N ASN A 66 -5.36 14.50 2.97
CA ASN A 66 -5.28 13.59 1.83
C ASN A 66 -6.65 13.03 1.44
N HIS A 67 -6.84 12.75 0.16
CA HIS A 67 -7.98 11.99 -0.35
C HIS A 67 -7.46 10.66 -0.91
N VAL A 68 -7.79 9.56 -0.25
CA VAL A 68 -7.37 8.22 -0.63
C VAL A 68 -8.49 7.51 -1.38
N LYS A 69 -8.15 6.85 -2.48
CA LYS A 69 -9.03 5.97 -3.25
C LYS A 69 -8.38 4.59 -3.39
N ILE A 70 -9.20 3.55 -3.48
CA ILE A 70 -8.76 2.18 -3.75
C ILE A 70 -9.23 1.78 -5.14
N LEU A 71 -8.30 1.33 -5.98
CA LEU A 71 -8.58 0.72 -7.27
C LEU A 71 -8.14 -0.75 -7.21
N CYS A 72 -9.11 -1.67 -7.27
CA CYS A 72 -8.90 -3.10 -7.23
C CYS A 72 -9.13 -3.70 -8.63
N LEU A 73 -8.13 -4.41 -9.18
CA LEU A 73 -8.19 -4.86 -10.58
C LEU A 73 -8.95 -6.16 -10.83
N SER A 74 -9.30 -6.90 -9.77
CA SER A 74 -10.16 -8.07 -9.87
C SER A 74 -11.21 -8.07 -8.76
N THR A 75 -12.29 -8.83 -8.95
CA THR A 75 -13.33 -9.02 -7.94
C THR A 75 -12.99 -10.08 -6.91
N GLY A 76 -11.83 -10.74 -7.00
CA GLY A 76 -11.49 -11.87 -6.13
C GLY A 76 -12.37 -13.09 -6.38
N ASN A 77 -12.80 -13.33 -7.62
CA ASN A 77 -13.84 -14.31 -7.95
C ASN A 77 -13.32 -15.73 -8.19
N ALA A 78 -12.06 -16.07 -7.85
CA ALA A 78 -11.55 -17.43 -8.04
C ALA A 78 -12.42 -18.52 -7.37
N ASP A 79 -13.06 -18.19 -6.25
CA ASP A 79 -13.96 -19.08 -5.50
C ASP A 79 -15.46 -18.85 -5.81
N GLY A 80 -15.79 -18.05 -6.83
CA GLY A 80 -17.18 -17.69 -7.14
C GLY A 80 -17.82 -16.67 -6.18
N LEU A 81 -17.03 -15.98 -5.35
CA LEU A 81 -17.47 -15.06 -4.30
C LEU A 81 -17.29 -13.56 -4.65
N GLY A 82 -17.09 -13.23 -5.92
CA GLY A 82 -16.67 -11.88 -6.34
C GLY A 82 -17.64 -10.77 -5.93
N GLU A 83 -18.95 -10.98 -6.05
CA GLU A 83 -19.96 -10.00 -5.61
C GLU A 83 -19.94 -9.75 -4.11
N THR A 84 -19.70 -10.80 -3.32
CA THR A 84 -19.55 -10.68 -1.86
C THR A 84 -18.29 -9.90 -1.54
N ARG A 85 -17.15 -10.31 -2.13
CA ARG A 85 -15.84 -9.71 -1.87
C ARG A 85 -15.75 -8.24 -2.29
N LYS A 86 -16.47 -7.82 -3.34
CA LYS A 86 -16.65 -6.40 -3.69
C LYS A 86 -17.24 -5.60 -2.52
N LYS A 87 -18.33 -6.08 -1.92
CA LYS A 87 -18.99 -5.40 -0.78
C LYS A 87 -18.12 -5.44 0.48
N GLU A 88 -17.40 -6.54 0.69
CA GLU A 88 -16.45 -6.66 1.80
C GLU A 88 -15.30 -5.66 1.67
N LEU A 89 -14.78 -5.44 0.46
CA LEU A 89 -13.74 -4.43 0.21
C LEU A 89 -14.23 -3.01 0.49
N VAL A 90 -15.44 -2.64 0.06
CA VAL A 90 -16.03 -1.33 0.37
C VAL A 90 -16.11 -1.14 1.89
N LYS A 91 -16.69 -2.12 2.60
CA LYS A 91 -16.80 -2.08 4.06
C LYS A 91 -15.43 -2.01 4.76
N SER A 92 -14.44 -2.72 4.24
CA SER A 92 -13.06 -2.69 4.76
C SER A 92 -12.41 -1.33 4.54
N GLY A 93 -12.56 -0.75 3.35
CA GLY A 93 -12.08 0.60 3.04
C GLY A 93 -12.67 1.66 3.99
N MET A 94 -13.98 1.62 4.22
CA MET A 94 -14.64 2.50 5.21
C MET A 94 -14.11 2.26 6.63
N HIS A 95 -13.87 1.00 7.00
CA HIS A 95 -13.30 0.65 8.30
C HIS A 95 -11.86 1.15 8.48
N LEU A 96 -11.08 1.26 7.39
CA LEU A 96 -9.73 1.82 7.36
C LEU A 96 -9.70 3.36 7.19
N GLY A 97 -10.86 4.00 7.22
CA GLY A 97 -10.99 5.47 7.27
C GLY A 97 -11.18 6.15 5.91
N LEU A 98 -11.53 5.43 4.84
CA LEU A 98 -11.99 6.10 3.62
C LEU A 98 -13.20 7.01 3.91
N ARG A 99 -13.33 8.08 3.13
CA ARG A 99 -14.34 9.12 3.37
C ARG A 99 -15.68 8.75 2.78
N ASP A 100 -15.67 8.05 1.66
CA ASP A 100 -16.86 7.70 0.88
C ASP A 100 -16.73 6.27 0.33
N GLU A 101 -17.84 5.56 0.21
CA GLU A 101 -17.87 4.24 -0.43
C GLU A 101 -17.50 4.33 -1.91
N ASP A 102 -17.81 5.46 -2.56
CA ASP A 102 -17.43 5.78 -3.94
C ASP A 102 -15.92 6.00 -4.10
N ASP A 103 -15.13 5.98 -3.03
CA ASP A 103 -13.66 5.96 -3.11
C ASP A 103 -13.09 4.56 -3.39
N VAL A 104 -13.94 3.52 -3.45
CA VAL A 104 -13.55 2.13 -3.76
C VAL A 104 -14.07 1.74 -5.14
N PHE A 105 -13.16 1.47 -6.07
CA PHE A 105 -13.47 1.04 -7.42
C PHE A 105 -12.94 -0.37 -7.67
N VAL A 106 -13.82 -1.29 -8.06
CA VAL A 106 -13.45 -2.67 -8.39
C VAL A 106 -13.69 -2.92 -9.87
N VAL A 107 -12.64 -3.32 -10.57
CA VAL A 107 -12.71 -3.72 -11.98
C VAL A 107 -13.22 -5.16 -12.06
N ASP A 108 -14.26 -5.35 -12.88
CA ASP A 108 -14.82 -6.65 -13.21
C ASP A 108 -14.56 -6.96 -14.68
N ASN A 109 -13.31 -7.35 -14.97
CA ASN A 109 -12.85 -7.69 -16.32
C ASN A 109 -11.94 -8.91 -16.26
N PRO A 110 -12.51 -10.12 -16.09
CA PRO A 110 -11.73 -11.35 -15.95
C PRO A 110 -10.98 -11.74 -17.24
N ALA A 111 -11.28 -11.13 -18.39
CA ALA A 111 -10.55 -11.37 -19.62
C ALA A 111 -9.15 -10.75 -19.59
N ASP A 112 -9.03 -9.54 -19.04
CA ASP A 112 -7.73 -8.86 -18.89
C ASP A 112 -7.09 -9.12 -17.52
N PHE A 113 -7.92 -9.23 -16.47
CA PHE A 113 -7.48 -9.32 -15.08
C PHE A 113 -8.11 -10.53 -14.34
N PRO A 114 -7.87 -11.77 -14.80
CA PRO A 114 -8.37 -12.95 -14.11
C PRO A 114 -7.75 -13.08 -12.71
N ASP A 115 -8.59 -13.34 -11.70
CA ASP A 115 -8.12 -13.73 -10.38
C ASP A 115 -7.47 -15.12 -10.45
N SER A 116 -6.17 -15.21 -10.17
CA SER A 116 -5.38 -16.42 -10.39
C SER A 116 -4.08 -16.41 -9.58
N MET A 117 -3.71 -17.59 -9.08
CA MET A 117 -2.42 -17.81 -8.40
C MET A 117 -1.25 -18.00 -9.38
N THR A 118 -1.51 -18.11 -10.69
CA THR A 118 -0.49 -18.47 -11.69
C THR A 118 -0.49 -17.57 -12.93
N ALA A 119 -1.64 -16.98 -13.29
CA ALA A 119 -1.73 -16.08 -14.44
C ALA A 119 -1.05 -14.74 -14.13
N LYS A 120 -0.36 -14.18 -15.12
CA LYS A 120 0.14 -12.80 -15.08
C LYS A 120 -0.78 -11.92 -15.91
N TRP A 121 -1.04 -10.71 -15.45
CA TRP A 121 -1.74 -9.70 -16.23
C TRP A 121 -0.77 -8.92 -17.10
N ASP A 122 -1.27 -8.48 -18.26
CA ASP A 122 -0.53 -7.68 -19.22
C ASP A 122 -0.32 -6.24 -18.69
N GLU A 123 0.94 -5.82 -18.59
CA GLU A 123 1.31 -4.50 -18.06
C GLU A 123 0.74 -3.34 -18.90
N SER A 124 0.55 -3.53 -20.21
CA SER A 124 0.00 -2.52 -21.11
C SER A 124 -1.50 -2.33 -20.90
N ARG A 125 -2.24 -3.40 -20.55
CA ARG A 125 -3.66 -3.32 -20.18
C ARG A 125 -3.85 -2.52 -18.90
N ILE A 126 -3.03 -2.81 -17.88
CA ILE A 126 -3.04 -2.05 -16.62
C ILE A 126 -2.67 -0.59 -16.87
N ALA A 127 -1.60 -0.32 -17.62
CA ALA A 127 -1.18 1.04 -17.92
C ALA A 127 -2.25 1.82 -18.71
N THR A 128 -2.95 1.18 -19.64
CA THR A 128 -4.05 1.78 -20.40
C THR A 128 -5.22 2.13 -19.49
N LEU A 129 -5.61 1.22 -18.60
CA LEU A 129 -6.64 1.47 -17.58
C LEU A 129 -6.27 2.65 -16.67
N LEU A 130 -5.03 2.71 -16.18
CA LEU A 130 -4.56 3.82 -15.35
C LEU A 130 -4.51 5.14 -16.14
N CYS A 131 -4.12 5.11 -17.42
CA CYS A 131 -4.18 6.29 -18.29
C CYS A 131 -5.60 6.79 -18.47
N SER A 132 -6.57 5.91 -18.73
CA SER A 132 -7.97 6.34 -18.90
C SER A 132 -8.57 6.91 -17.61
N ALA A 133 -8.26 6.30 -16.46
CA ALA A 133 -8.76 6.73 -15.16
C ALA A 133 -8.12 8.05 -14.69
N PHE A 134 -6.81 8.18 -14.84
CA PHE A 134 -6.04 9.23 -14.16
C PHE A 134 -5.35 10.23 -15.08
N ALA A 135 -5.26 9.96 -16.38
CA ALA A 135 -4.70 10.90 -17.35
C ALA A 135 -5.50 10.92 -18.67
N PRO A 136 -6.82 11.18 -18.63
CA PRO A 136 -7.67 11.18 -19.84
C PRO A 136 -7.22 12.20 -20.90
N GLN A 137 -6.45 13.22 -20.49
CA GLN A 137 -5.90 14.23 -21.39
C GLN A 137 -4.57 13.83 -22.05
N LEU A 138 -4.02 12.66 -21.74
CA LEU A 138 -2.68 12.23 -22.17
C LEU A 138 -2.52 12.27 -23.71
N GLY A 139 -3.55 11.89 -24.47
CA GLY A 139 -3.51 11.93 -25.93
C GLY A 139 -3.28 13.34 -26.49
N ARG A 140 -3.93 14.36 -25.89
CA ARG A 140 -3.74 15.76 -26.27
C ARG A 140 -2.37 16.29 -25.82
N GLN A 141 -1.93 15.90 -24.62
CA GLN A 141 -0.63 16.32 -24.06
C GLN A 141 0.58 15.78 -24.82
N ARG A 142 0.42 14.64 -25.50
CA ARG A 142 1.45 14.08 -26.39
C ARG A 142 1.58 14.82 -27.72
N ALA A 143 0.57 15.58 -28.13
CA ALA A 143 0.62 16.36 -29.37
C ALA A 143 1.35 17.69 -29.20
N ASP A 144 1.57 18.13 -27.95
CA ASP A 144 2.27 19.37 -27.62
C ASP A 144 3.36 19.07 -26.57
N ASP A 145 4.61 18.97 -27.02
CA ASP A 145 5.75 18.68 -26.14
C ASP A 145 5.99 19.78 -25.09
N SER A 146 5.52 21.01 -25.33
CA SER A 146 5.64 22.12 -24.39
C SER A 146 4.64 22.05 -23.22
N ALA A 147 3.54 21.30 -23.36
CA ALA A 147 2.53 21.16 -22.32
C ALA A 147 3.07 20.37 -21.11
N LYS A 148 2.88 20.91 -19.91
CA LYS A 148 3.22 20.21 -18.65
C LYS A 148 2.42 18.90 -18.53
N PRO A 149 3.06 17.76 -18.20
CA PRO A 149 2.33 16.52 -17.94
C PRO A 149 1.45 16.68 -16.70
N THR A 150 0.20 16.20 -16.76
CA THR A 150 -0.74 16.26 -15.62
C THR A 150 -1.45 14.94 -15.43
N ALA A 151 -1.86 14.66 -14.18
CA ALA A 151 -2.73 13.56 -13.82
C ALA A 151 -3.76 13.99 -12.76
N ASN A 152 -4.83 13.22 -12.65
CA ASN A 152 -5.90 13.40 -11.68
C ASN A 152 -5.58 12.80 -10.29
N ILE A 153 -4.39 12.23 -10.14
CA ILE A 153 -3.80 11.80 -8.87
C ILE A 153 -2.40 12.37 -8.74
N ASP A 154 -1.92 12.47 -7.50
CA ASP A 154 -0.57 12.94 -7.19
C ASP A 154 0.32 11.79 -6.73
N VAL A 155 -0.28 10.73 -6.17
CA VAL A 155 0.42 9.56 -5.63
C VAL A 155 -0.29 8.28 -6.05
N LEU A 156 0.49 7.31 -6.54
CA LEU A 156 0.07 5.93 -6.80
C LEU A 156 0.84 5.00 -5.88
N ILE A 157 0.15 4.16 -5.11
CA ILE A 157 0.75 3.18 -4.20
C ILE A 157 0.37 1.78 -4.67
N THR A 158 1.34 0.86 -4.74
CA THR A 158 1.07 -0.55 -5.03
C THR A 158 2.17 -1.47 -4.50
N PHE A 159 2.16 -2.75 -4.87
CA PHE A 159 3.21 -3.70 -4.52
C PHE A 159 4.52 -3.42 -5.26
N ASP A 160 5.65 -3.86 -4.69
CA ASP A 160 6.91 -3.87 -5.43
C ASP A 160 6.99 -5.04 -6.43
N GLY A 161 8.10 -5.10 -7.18
CA GLY A 161 8.31 -6.14 -8.20
C GLY A 161 8.46 -7.57 -7.66
N SER A 162 8.44 -7.77 -6.34
CA SER A 162 8.39 -9.10 -5.72
C SER A 162 6.99 -9.48 -5.22
N GLY A 163 6.02 -8.55 -5.21
CA GLY A 163 4.61 -8.86 -4.94
C GLY A 163 4.34 -9.42 -3.54
N VAL A 164 5.18 -9.11 -2.54
CA VAL A 164 5.18 -9.59 -1.14
C VAL A 164 5.45 -11.08 -0.97
N SER A 165 4.67 -11.92 -1.65
CA SER A 165 4.74 -13.39 -1.61
C SER A 165 4.94 -13.98 -3.00
N SER A 166 5.53 -13.21 -3.92
CA SER A 166 5.70 -13.59 -5.33
C SER A 166 4.38 -13.83 -6.07
N HIS A 167 3.30 -13.18 -5.64
CA HIS A 167 1.99 -13.34 -6.26
C HIS A 167 2.01 -12.71 -7.68
N PRO A 168 1.68 -13.45 -8.74
CA PRO A 168 1.73 -12.96 -10.12
C PRO A 168 0.96 -11.66 -10.37
N ASN A 169 -0.29 -11.58 -9.90
CA ASN A 169 -1.12 -10.38 -10.04
C ASN A 169 -0.51 -9.13 -9.37
N HIS A 170 0.10 -9.28 -8.18
CA HIS A 170 0.75 -8.17 -7.47
C HIS A 170 1.98 -7.67 -8.24
N ILE A 171 2.76 -8.60 -8.80
CA ILE A 171 3.90 -8.28 -9.65
C ILE A 171 3.42 -7.56 -10.93
N SER A 172 2.32 -8.00 -11.53
CA SER A 172 1.73 -7.32 -12.68
C SER A 172 1.32 -5.88 -12.36
N LEU A 173 0.78 -5.59 -11.17
CA LEU A 173 0.48 -4.22 -10.76
C LEU A 173 1.74 -3.32 -10.75
N PHE A 174 2.85 -3.83 -10.20
CA PHE A 174 4.12 -3.09 -10.20
C PHE A 174 4.55 -2.71 -11.63
N HIS A 175 4.52 -3.67 -12.55
CA HIS A 175 4.92 -3.43 -13.93
C HIS A 175 3.95 -2.49 -14.66
N GLY A 176 2.64 -2.68 -14.49
CA GLY A 176 1.61 -1.81 -15.05
C GLY A 176 1.68 -0.37 -14.53
N ALA A 177 1.91 -0.19 -13.23
CA ALA A 177 2.09 1.13 -12.62
C ALA A 177 3.33 1.85 -13.14
N ARG A 178 4.45 1.14 -13.31
CA ARG A 178 5.67 1.69 -13.93
C ARG A 178 5.44 2.07 -15.40
N ALA A 179 4.72 1.23 -16.15
CA ALA A 179 4.38 1.51 -17.53
C ALA A 179 3.46 2.75 -17.66
N PHE A 180 2.49 2.91 -16.75
CA PHE A 180 1.65 4.11 -16.65
C PHE A 180 2.48 5.38 -16.42
N VAL A 181 3.34 5.40 -15.40
CA VAL A 181 4.18 6.57 -15.12
C VAL A 181 5.16 6.86 -16.26
N GLY A 182 5.74 5.82 -16.87
CA GLY A 182 6.56 5.97 -18.08
C GLY A 182 5.77 6.54 -19.26
N ALA A 183 4.49 6.20 -19.39
CA ALA A 183 3.60 6.71 -20.43
C ALA A 183 3.26 8.20 -20.25
N LEU A 184 3.20 8.70 -19.00
CA LEU A 184 3.03 10.12 -18.67
C LEU A 184 4.26 10.96 -19.04
N MET A 185 5.45 10.37 -18.91
CA MET A 185 6.73 11.08 -19.09
C MET A 185 7.37 10.94 -20.47
N ARG A 186 6.76 10.15 -21.36
CA ARG A 186 7.24 9.97 -22.74
C ARG A 186 7.26 11.32 -23.47
N GLY A 187 8.43 11.73 -23.97
CA GLY A 187 8.60 13.03 -24.63
C GLY A 187 8.67 14.24 -23.68
N LYS A 188 8.73 14.03 -22.36
CA LYS A 188 8.68 15.10 -21.34
C LYS A 188 9.95 15.16 -20.49
N SER A 189 11.13 15.05 -21.11
CA SER A 189 12.44 14.91 -20.45
C SER A 189 12.85 16.07 -19.52
N GLY A 190 12.24 17.25 -19.66
CA GLY A 190 12.47 18.43 -18.81
C GLY A 190 11.47 18.63 -17.67
N TRP A 191 10.45 17.78 -17.54
CA TRP A 191 9.39 17.93 -16.56
C TRP A 191 9.54 16.95 -15.39
N ALA A 192 9.13 17.39 -14.19
CA ALA A 192 8.89 16.46 -13.09
C ALA A 192 7.64 15.61 -13.38
N CYS A 193 7.65 14.36 -12.95
CA CYS A 193 6.49 13.51 -13.08
C CYS A 193 5.34 14.03 -12.20
N PRO A 194 4.10 14.14 -12.73
CA PRO A 194 2.98 14.59 -11.92
C PRO A 194 2.51 13.54 -10.89
N VAL A 195 3.02 12.29 -10.97
CA VAL A 195 2.60 11.18 -10.09
C VAL A 195 3.82 10.54 -9.44
N ASP A 196 3.84 10.52 -8.11
CA ASP A 196 4.79 9.72 -7.35
C ASP A 196 4.31 8.26 -7.26
N LEU A 197 5.13 7.32 -7.75
CA LEU A 197 4.86 5.89 -7.59
C LEU A 197 5.61 5.34 -6.38
N TYR A 198 4.88 4.97 -5.34
CA TYR A 198 5.41 4.27 -4.17
C TYR A 198 5.08 2.79 -4.19
N THR A 199 6.05 1.96 -3.81
CA THR A 199 5.90 0.50 -3.76
C THR A 199 6.11 -0.03 -2.36
N LEU A 200 5.26 -0.96 -1.94
CA LEU A 200 5.41 -1.67 -0.67
C LEU A 200 6.57 -2.66 -0.76
N ARG A 201 7.57 -2.50 0.12
CA ARG A 201 8.74 -3.37 0.13
C ARG A 201 8.38 -4.79 0.54
N SER A 202 8.72 -5.74 -0.31
CA SER A 202 8.76 -7.17 0.00
C SER A 202 9.94 -7.49 0.91
N VAL A 203 9.68 -8.25 1.97
CA VAL A 203 10.71 -8.76 2.89
C VAL A 203 10.77 -10.29 2.90
N ASN A 204 11.90 -10.83 3.34
CA ASN A 204 12.06 -12.28 3.54
C ASN A 204 11.09 -12.81 4.62
N ILE A 205 10.92 -14.14 4.67
CA ILE A 205 9.93 -14.79 5.55
C ILE A 205 10.16 -14.51 7.05
N LEU A 206 11.42 -14.38 7.48
CA LEU A 206 11.74 -14.09 8.89
C LEU A 206 11.25 -12.70 9.28
N ARG A 207 11.54 -11.70 8.45
CA ARG A 207 11.03 -10.33 8.63
C ARG A 207 9.52 -10.24 8.43
N LYS A 208 8.95 -11.06 7.54
CA LYS A 208 7.52 -11.09 7.27
C LYS A 208 6.75 -11.46 8.53
N TYR A 209 7.22 -12.45 9.29
CA TYR A 209 6.52 -12.98 10.47
C TYR A 209 7.17 -12.62 11.81
N SER A 210 7.97 -11.56 11.87
CA SER A 210 8.56 -11.05 13.12
C SER A 210 7.67 -10.04 13.85
N ALA A 211 6.43 -9.80 13.36
CA ALA A 211 5.46 -8.87 13.95
C ALA A 211 6.09 -7.49 14.27
N PHE A 212 5.92 -6.99 15.49
CA PHE A 212 6.44 -5.69 15.91
C PHE A 212 7.97 -5.67 16.08
N LEU A 213 8.64 -6.84 16.14
CA LEU A 213 10.11 -6.91 16.24
C LEU A 213 10.80 -6.46 14.94
N ASP A 214 10.10 -6.47 13.80
CA ASP A 214 10.66 -5.94 12.55
C ASP A 214 10.95 -4.44 12.60
N VAL A 215 10.47 -3.74 13.64
CA VAL A 215 10.79 -2.33 13.87
C VAL A 215 12.31 -2.10 13.91
N PHE A 216 13.08 -2.99 14.54
CA PHE A 216 14.53 -2.83 14.63
C PHE A 216 15.20 -2.93 13.25
N ALA A 217 14.82 -3.94 12.45
CA ALA A 217 15.35 -4.13 11.11
C ALA A 217 14.92 -2.99 10.17
N THR A 218 13.68 -2.51 10.30
CA THR A 218 13.14 -1.40 9.50
C THR A 218 13.85 -0.10 9.85
N MET A 219 13.97 0.25 11.13
CA MET A 219 14.66 1.47 11.58
C MET A 219 16.15 1.43 11.21
N ALA A 220 16.83 0.29 11.35
CA ALA A 220 18.22 0.15 10.91
C ALA A 220 18.37 0.35 9.39
N SER A 221 17.49 -0.26 8.60
CA SER A 221 17.47 -0.08 7.13
C SER A 221 17.22 1.38 6.75
N TRP A 222 16.35 2.06 7.50
CA TRP A 222 16.05 3.46 7.28
C TRP A 222 17.22 4.36 7.63
N ALA A 223 17.84 4.19 8.81
CA ALA A 223 18.98 4.97 9.27
C ALA A 223 20.17 4.92 8.29
N VAL A 224 20.42 3.77 7.68
CA VAL A 224 21.49 3.59 6.65
C VAL A 224 21.04 4.13 5.28
N GLY A 225 19.75 4.08 4.99
CA GLY A 225 19.17 4.42 3.69
C GLY A 225 18.73 5.87 3.50
N VAL A 226 18.79 6.73 4.55
CA VAL A 226 18.38 8.13 4.46
C VAL A 226 19.34 8.91 3.55
N ARG A 227 19.01 8.96 2.25
CA ARG A 227 19.46 10.04 1.38
C ARG A 227 18.38 11.12 1.41
N HIS A 228 18.60 12.14 2.24
CA HIS A 228 17.80 13.35 2.25
C HIS A 228 18.03 14.09 0.93
N GLU A 229 17.17 13.91 -0.06
CA GLU A 229 17.30 14.68 -1.30
C GLU A 229 16.02 15.40 -1.76
N ASP A 230 14.83 15.03 -1.27
CA ASP A 230 13.62 15.78 -1.61
C ASP A 230 12.52 15.68 -0.53
N LYS A 231 12.08 16.83 0.01
CA LYS A 231 10.96 16.89 0.97
C LYS A 231 9.60 16.85 0.27
N ALA A 232 9.52 17.29 -0.98
CA ALA A 232 8.29 17.25 -1.78
C ALA A 232 8.02 15.83 -2.29
N HIS A 233 9.09 15.09 -2.63
CA HIS A 233 9.04 13.72 -3.13
C HIS A 233 9.94 12.77 -2.30
N PRO A 234 9.53 12.42 -1.06
CA PRO A 234 10.34 11.59 -0.17
C PRO A 234 10.75 10.26 -0.81
N GLY A 235 12.04 9.91 -0.76
CA GLY A 235 12.54 8.65 -1.32
C GLY A 235 11.96 7.38 -0.67
N GLY A 236 11.39 7.52 0.53
CA GLY A 236 10.65 6.46 1.21
C GLY A 236 9.73 7.00 2.30
N LEU A 237 8.74 6.19 2.66
CA LEU A 237 7.74 6.47 3.68
C LEU A 237 7.68 5.29 4.64
N VAL A 238 7.39 5.55 5.92
CA VAL A 238 7.16 4.50 6.92
C VAL A 238 5.87 4.79 7.66
N PHE A 239 4.98 3.83 7.66
CA PHE A 239 3.72 3.87 8.38
C PHE A 239 3.69 2.75 9.41
N MET A 240 3.31 3.09 10.63
CA MET A 240 3.24 2.13 11.73
C MET A 240 1.91 2.27 12.47
N ASN A 241 1.27 1.13 12.73
CA ASN A 241 0.06 1.07 13.53
C ASN A 241 0.38 1.16 15.02
N GLN A 242 -0.44 1.89 15.76
CA GLN A 242 -0.43 1.78 17.22
C GLN A 242 -0.92 0.38 17.62
N LEU A 243 -0.39 -0.19 18.71
CA LEU A 243 -0.82 -1.52 19.18
C LEU A 243 -2.24 -1.51 19.78
N VAL A 244 -2.68 -0.34 20.23
CA VAL A 244 -3.97 -0.10 20.88
C VAL A 244 -4.60 1.17 20.33
N GLY A 245 -5.90 1.35 20.60
CA GLY A 245 -6.65 2.54 20.19
C GLY A 245 -7.28 2.43 18.81
N GLU A 246 -8.21 3.36 18.57
CA GLU A 246 -8.87 3.52 17.28
C GLU A 246 -7.87 4.02 16.23
N GLY A 247 -7.98 3.50 15.00
CA GLY A 247 -7.03 3.81 13.93
C GLY A 247 -5.67 3.10 14.05
N GLY A 248 -5.55 2.15 14.97
CA GLY A 248 -4.37 1.30 15.16
C GLY A 248 -4.58 -0.15 14.70
N LEU A 249 -3.81 -1.06 15.29
CA LEU A 249 -3.86 -2.50 15.04
C LEU A 249 -5.27 -3.11 15.23
N PRO A 250 -6.07 -2.73 16.24
CA PRO A 250 -7.43 -3.23 16.36
C PRO A 250 -8.32 -2.92 15.15
N THR A 251 -8.19 -1.71 14.57
CA THR A 251 -8.90 -1.33 13.34
C THR A 251 -8.39 -2.12 12.14
N ALA A 252 -7.06 -2.28 12.00
CA ALA A 252 -6.48 -3.10 10.94
C ALA A 252 -6.95 -4.57 11.00
N TRP A 253 -7.05 -5.15 12.21
CA TRP A 253 -7.60 -6.49 12.41
C TRP A 253 -9.10 -6.53 12.16
N GLY A 254 -9.84 -5.49 12.54
CA GLY A 254 -11.27 -5.35 12.30
C GLY A 254 -11.61 -5.33 10.80
N ALA A 255 -10.79 -4.65 9.99
CA ALA A 255 -10.92 -4.63 8.54
C ALA A 255 -10.90 -6.05 7.94
N MET A 256 -10.00 -6.93 8.42
CA MET A 256 -10.01 -8.34 8.01
C MET A 256 -11.15 -9.14 8.65
N THR A 257 -11.21 -9.17 9.98
CA THR A 257 -12.05 -10.10 10.73
C THR A 257 -13.55 -9.76 10.66
N GLN A 258 -13.89 -8.49 10.45
CA GLN A 258 -15.27 -8.02 10.48
C GLN A 258 -15.81 -7.59 9.11
N ALA A 259 -14.95 -7.13 8.20
CA ALA A 259 -15.35 -6.79 6.83
C ALA A 259 -15.15 -7.96 5.86
N HIS A 260 -13.93 -8.52 5.75
CA HIS A 260 -13.60 -9.65 4.87
C HIS A 260 -13.97 -11.03 5.43
N ARG A 261 -15.20 -11.19 5.93
CA ARG A 261 -15.64 -12.42 6.60
C ARG A 261 -15.55 -13.65 5.70
N SER A 262 -15.88 -13.52 4.41
CA SER A 262 -15.82 -14.61 3.43
C SER A 262 -14.40 -15.12 3.19
N GLN A 263 -13.39 -14.33 3.54
CA GLN A 263 -11.98 -14.62 3.29
C GLN A 263 -11.24 -15.11 4.55
N MET A 264 -11.88 -15.02 5.72
CA MET A 264 -11.28 -15.44 6.99
C MET A 264 -11.24 -16.95 7.15
N VAL A 265 -10.09 -17.52 6.85
CA VAL A 265 -9.72 -18.92 7.10
C VAL A 265 -8.57 -19.02 8.10
N TRP A 266 -8.31 -20.21 8.65
CA TRP A 266 -7.41 -20.41 9.79
C TRP A 266 -6.02 -19.75 9.62
N PHE A 267 -5.40 -19.82 8.44
CA PHE A 267 -4.07 -19.26 8.21
C PHE A 267 -4.09 -17.72 8.10
N ARG A 268 -5.23 -17.09 7.81
CA ARG A 268 -5.37 -15.63 7.83
C ARG A 268 -5.26 -15.09 9.26
N TYR A 269 -5.74 -15.84 10.26
CA TYR A 269 -5.54 -15.48 11.66
C TYR A 269 -4.05 -15.49 12.05
N PHE A 270 -3.30 -16.50 11.58
CA PHE A 270 -1.84 -16.53 11.78
C PHE A 270 -1.19 -15.32 11.09
N TYR A 271 -1.59 -15.02 9.86
CA TYR A 271 -1.06 -13.88 9.14
C TYR A 271 -1.32 -12.57 9.88
N ILE A 272 -2.56 -12.27 10.27
CA ILE A 272 -2.86 -10.97 10.93
C ILE A 272 -2.20 -10.86 12.32
N ALA A 273 -1.94 -11.99 12.99
CA ALA A 273 -1.26 -12.03 14.28
C ALA A 273 0.24 -11.75 14.18
N PHE A 274 0.92 -12.32 13.18
CA PHE A 274 2.39 -12.34 13.12
C PHE A 274 2.99 -11.53 11.97
N SER A 275 2.20 -11.17 10.96
CA SER A 275 2.70 -10.42 9.81
C SER A 275 3.11 -9.02 10.23
N ARG A 276 4.34 -8.63 9.90
CA ARG A 276 4.79 -7.25 10.05
C ARG A 276 3.95 -6.27 9.24
N TYR A 277 3.26 -6.70 8.19
CA TYR A 277 2.46 -5.79 7.35
C TYR A 277 1.19 -5.30 8.05
N MET A 278 0.75 -5.95 9.13
CA MET A 278 -0.31 -5.41 10.00
C MET A 278 0.18 -4.26 10.90
N LEU A 279 1.49 -4.08 11.02
CA LEU A 279 2.13 -3.21 12.00
C LEU A 279 3.01 -2.14 11.36
N ILE A 280 3.70 -2.47 10.27
CA ILE A 280 4.73 -1.64 9.66
C ILE A 280 4.68 -1.79 8.13
N ASN A 281 4.42 -0.69 7.43
CA ASN A 281 4.64 -0.57 6.00
C ASN A 281 5.82 0.38 5.76
N ASP A 282 6.85 -0.07 5.04
CA ASP A 282 7.85 0.82 4.47
C ASP A 282 7.71 0.85 2.95
N LEU A 283 7.40 2.03 2.42
CA LEU A 283 7.21 2.28 1.00
C LEU A 283 8.45 2.94 0.41
N LYS A 284 8.75 2.65 -0.85
CA LYS A 284 9.87 3.24 -1.59
C LYS A 284 9.37 3.97 -2.83
N LEU A 285 9.90 5.17 -3.07
CA LEU A 285 9.64 5.91 -4.30
C LEU A 285 10.38 5.24 -5.48
N GLU A 286 9.65 4.94 -6.55
CA GLU A 286 10.21 4.34 -7.76
C GLU A 286 10.87 5.37 -8.66
N LYS A 287 12.16 5.16 -8.97
CA LYS A 287 12.87 5.96 -9.96
C LYS A 287 12.61 5.38 -11.35
N ILE A 288 11.82 6.10 -12.15
CA ILE A 288 11.55 5.75 -13.54
C ILE A 288 12.36 6.70 -14.41
N LYS A 289 13.33 6.15 -15.16
CA LYS A 289 14.07 6.93 -16.16
C LYS A 289 13.12 7.24 -17.31
N SER A 290 12.97 8.50 -17.70
CA SER A 290 12.33 8.82 -18.98
C SER A 290 13.18 8.18 -20.08
N ARG A 291 12.59 7.27 -20.85
CA ARG A 291 13.19 6.82 -22.12
C ARG A 291 12.79 7.78 -23.22
#